data_AF-A0A9Q1BVE9-F1
#
_entry.id   AF-A0A9Q1BVE9-F1
#
_cell.length_a   1.000
_cell.length_b   1.000
_cell.length_c   1.000
_cell.angle_alpha   90.00
_cell.angle_beta   90.00
_cell.angle_gamma   90.00
#
_symmetry.space_group_name_H-M   'P 1'
#
loop_
_entity.id
_entity.type
_entity.pdbx_description
1 polymer ?
#
loop_
_entity_poly.entity_id
_entity_poly.type
_entity_poly.pdbx_seq_one_letter_code
_entity_poly.pdbx_strand_id
1 'polypeptide(L)'
;MKFGICTCQATCDEPNIRNRCGKNCINGEGCSCSDGFLFKGDDCVPEAECGCFLQGRGVVKNGDTYVNEDCSSRCTCINDVLTCEYYHCSQHAYCEVRNNVRMCYCDNHFVGNGQTCTSTRGDCLDLYNAGNRNSGVYNIFPTGWSDTSFPVYCDMTTEGRGWTVRF
;
A
#
# COMPACT_ATOMS: atom_id res chain seq x y z
N MET A 1 2.93 11.42 34.00
CA MET A 1 3.34 10.21 34.73
C MET A 1 2.87 10.29 36.18
N LYS A 2 2.56 9.17 36.78
CA LYS A 2 2.23 9.02 38.21
C LYS A 2 3.19 7.98 38.81
N PHE A 3 3.73 8.25 39.99
CA PHE A 3 4.56 7.28 40.72
C PHE A 3 3.66 6.47 41.66
N GLY A 4 3.83 5.15 41.68
CA GLY A 4 3.05 4.28 42.55
C GLY A 4 3.31 2.80 42.28
N ILE A 5 2.35 1.94 42.64
CA ILE A 5 2.44 0.51 42.38
C ILE A 5 2.43 0.29 40.86
N CYS A 6 3.45 -0.42 40.37
CA CYS A 6 3.63 -0.75 38.96
C CYS A 6 2.52 -1.72 38.52
N THR A 7 1.66 -1.30 37.59
CA THR A 7 0.61 -2.14 36.99
C THR A 7 0.88 -2.36 35.50
N CYS A 8 0.26 -3.37 34.90
CA CYS A 8 0.41 -3.63 33.46
C CYS A 8 -0.29 -2.51 32.73
N GLN A 9 0.50 -1.70 32.02
CA GLN A 9 -0.03 -0.61 31.23
C GLN A 9 0.21 -0.87 29.75
N ALA A 10 -0.78 -0.43 28.96
CA ALA A 10 -0.75 -0.45 27.52
C ALA A 10 0.33 0.52 26.98
N THR A 11 0.95 0.14 25.87
CA THR A 11 1.88 1.00 25.11
C THR A 11 1.27 1.33 23.76
N CYS A 12 1.80 2.34 23.07
CA CYS A 12 1.38 2.58 21.67
C CYS A 12 1.66 1.38 20.76
N ASP A 13 2.61 0.50 21.08
CA ASP A 13 2.91 -0.67 20.24
C ASP A 13 1.95 -1.84 20.51
N GLU A 14 1.48 -1.97 21.75
CA GLU A 14 0.55 -3.01 22.15
C GLU A 14 -0.53 -2.44 23.10
N PRO A 15 -1.54 -1.72 22.57
CA PRO A 15 -2.56 -1.05 23.39
C PRO A 15 -3.52 -2.02 24.11
N ASN A 16 -3.52 -3.31 23.72
CA ASN A 16 -4.37 -4.35 24.28
C ASN A 16 -3.65 -5.30 25.24
N ILE A 17 -2.45 -4.94 25.74
CA ILE A 17 -1.75 -5.78 26.72
C ILE A 17 -2.57 -5.85 28.01
N ARG A 18 -3.02 -7.06 28.31
CA ARG A 18 -3.47 -7.48 29.63
C ARG A 18 -2.34 -8.11 30.48
N ASN A 19 -1.20 -8.51 29.87
CA ASN A 19 -0.29 -9.53 30.43
C ASN A 19 1.25 -9.40 30.20
N ARG A 20 1.83 -8.25 29.84
CA ARG A 20 3.31 -8.07 29.85
C ARG A 20 3.74 -6.98 30.84
N CYS A 21 3.59 -7.27 32.12
CA CYS A 21 4.31 -6.57 33.18
C CYS A 21 5.70 -7.17 33.34
N GLY A 22 6.73 -6.35 33.61
CA GLY A 22 7.91 -6.86 34.31
C GLY A 22 9.29 -6.39 33.88
N LYS A 23 9.45 -5.38 33.02
CA LYS A 23 10.82 -4.90 32.69
C LYS A 23 11.36 -3.77 33.58
N ASN A 24 10.52 -2.89 34.14
CA ASN A 24 10.98 -1.68 34.82
C ASN A 24 10.38 -1.45 36.23
N CYS A 25 9.71 -2.45 36.81
CA CYS A 25 9.19 -2.30 38.18
C CYS A 25 10.33 -2.59 39.18
N ILE A 26 10.62 -1.64 40.07
CA ILE A 26 11.61 -1.82 41.15
C ILE A 26 10.83 -2.03 42.44
N ASN A 27 10.94 -3.22 43.04
CA ASN A 27 10.25 -3.58 44.28
C ASN A 27 8.73 -3.38 44.26
N GLY A 28 8.10 -3.49 43.08
CA GLY A 28 6.66 -3.31 42.91
C GLY A 28 6.20 -1.86 42.70
N GLU A 29 7.12 -0.90 42.72
CA GLU A 29 6.86 0.51 42.45
C GLU A 29 7.49 0.96 41.13
N GLY A 30 6.88 1.95 40.49
CA GLY A 30 7.31 2.50 39.22
C GLY A 30 6.47 3.68 38.76
N CYS A 31 6.91 4.32 37.67
CA CYS A 31 6.13 5.34 37.00
C CYS A 31 5.14 4.70 36.02
N SER A 32 3.92 5.21 36.03
CA SER A 32 2.84 4.78 35.16
C SER A 32 2.28 6.00 34.42
N CYS A 33 1.76 5.82 33.21
CA CYS A 33 0.96 6.84 32.55
C CYS A 33 -0.37 7.03 33.27
N SER A 34 -0.87 8.27 33.27
CA SER A 34 -2.22 8.58 33.76
C SER A 34 -3.26 7.93 32.87
N ASP A 35 -4.48 7.74 33.36
CA ASP A 35 -5.59 7.22 32.56
C ASP A 35 -5.79 8.08 31.29
N GLY A 36 -5.99 7.42 30.14
CA GLY A 36 -6.05 8.07 28.82
C GLY A 36 -4.69 8.39 28.18
N PHE A 37 -3.58 7.91 28.76
CA PHE A 37 -2.24 8.05 28.20
C PHE A 37 -1.56 6.68 28.08
N LEU A 38 -0.80 6.50 26.99
CA LEU A 38 -0.03 5.30 26.71
C LEU A 38 1.46 5.61 26.65
N PHE A 39 2.28 4.62 26.97
CA PHE A 39 3.72 4.73 26.80
C PHE A 39 4.10 4.71 25.32
N LYS A 40 4.88 5.71 24.90
CA LYS A 40 5.57 5.78 23.61
C LYS A 40 7.06 5.97 23.89
N GLY A 41 7.80 4.86 23.98
CA GLY A 41 9.14 4.88 24.57
C GLY A 41 9.05 5.17 26.07
N ASP A 42 9.67 6.26 26.51
CA ASP A 42 9.66 6.71 27.91
C ASP A 42 8.61 7.79 28.21
N ASP A 43 7.96 8.32 27.16
CA ASP A 43 6.95 9.38 27.28
C ASP A 43 5.54 8.83 27.40
N CYS A 44 4.69 9.56 28.13
CA CYS A 44 3.25 9.31 28.17
C CYS A 44 2.55 10.26 27.19
N VAL A 45 1.98 9.70 26.12
CA VAL A 45 1.21 10.45 25.13
C VAL A 45 -0.27 10.09 25.22
N PRO A 46 -1.20 11.00 24.90
CA PRO A 46 -2.63 10.67 24.77
C PRO A 46 -2.83 9.46 23.86
N GLU A 47 -3.81 8.59 24.15
CA GLU A 47 -4.04 7.37 23.34
C GLU A 47 -4.25 7.69 21.85
N ALA A 48 -4.92 8.82 21.57
CA ALA A 48 -5.13 9.35 20.23
C ALA A 48 -3.82 9.63 19.47
N GLU A 49 -2.72 9.97 20.15
CA GLU A 49 -1.43 10.21 19.49
C GLU A 49 -0.69 8.94 19.08
N CYS A 50 -1.16 7.76 19.50
CA CYS A 50 -0.62 6.48 19.02
C CYS A 50 -1.10 6.17 17.59
N GLY A 51 -2.35 6.50 17.25
CA GLY A 51 -3.02 6.15 16.00
C GLY A 51 -4.05 5.01 16.17
N CYS A 52 -4.39 4.33 15.07
CA CYS A 52 -5.41 3.29 15.05
C CYS A 52 -4.85 1.91 15.35
N PHE A 53 -5.52 1.12 16.19
CA PHE A 53 -5.11 -0.26 16.44
C PHE A 53 -5.76 -1.25 15.46
N LEU A 54 -4.92 -2.05 14.78
CA LEU A 54 -5.34 -3.17 13.96
C LEU A 54 -4.95 -4.50 14.63
N GLN A 55 -5.95 -5.31 14.95
CA GLN A 55 -5.75 -6.59 15.63
C GLN A 55 -4.80 -7.50 14.83
N GLY A 56 -3.82 -8.09 15.51
CA GLY A 56 -2.82 -8.98 14.91
C GLY A 56 -1.67 -8.25 14.18
N ARG A 57 -1.75 -6.93 13.97
CA ARG A 57 -0.69 -6.13 13.34
C ARG A 57 -0.07 -5.09 14.27
N GLY A 58 -0.84 -4.51 15.17
CA GLY A 58 -0.42 -3.38 16.02
C GLY A 58 -1.00 -2.06 15.52
N VAL A 59 -0.28 -0.97 15.74
CA VAL A 59 -0.79 0.39 15.47
C VAL A 59 -0.43 0.90 14.08
N VAL A 60 -1.42 1.52 13.43
CA VAL A 60 -1.35 2.25 12.15
C VAL A 60 -1.46 3.73 12.49
N LYS A 61 -0.44 4.53 12.16
CA LYS A 61 -0.44 5.96 12.52
C LYS A 61 -1.53 6.71 11.77
N ASN A 62 -1.97 7.84 12.32
CA ASN A 62 -2.90 8.72 11.64
C ASN A 62 -2.32 9.19 10.28
N GLY A 63 -3.09 9.00 9.20
CA GLY A 63 -2.69 9.24 7.81
C GLY A 63 -2.05 8.04 7.10
N ASP A 64 -1.66 7.00 7.83
CA ASP A 64 -1.02 5.82 7.25
C ASP A 64 -2.05 4.78 6.76
N THR A 65 -1.58 3.93 5.85
CA THR A 65 -2.32 2.81 5.29
C THR A 65 -1.57 1.50 5.51
N TYR A 66 -2.31 0.44 5.82
CA TYR A 66 -1.81 -0.92 5.94
C TYR A 66 -2.50 -1.84 4.93
N VAL A 67 -1.73 -2.72 4.31
CA VAL A 67 -2.23 -3.80 3.44
C VAL A 67 -1.79 -5.14 4.02
N ASN A 68 -2.72 -6.08 4.13
CA ASN A 68 -2.47 -7.42 4.66
C ASN A 68 -1.64 -8.30 3.70
N GLU A 69 -1.15 -9.44 4.19
CA GLU A 69 -0.13 -10.25 3.51
C GLU A 69 -0.54 -10.77 2.13
N ASP A 70 -1.82 -11.07 1.94
CA ASP A 70 -2.44 -11.56 0.71
C ASP A 70 -3.04 -10.43 -0.16
N CYS A 71 -2.87 -9.17 0.23
CA CYS A 71 -3.47 -8.00 -0.41
C CYS A 71 -4.99 -8.10 -0.59
N SER A 72 -5.71 -8.83 0.29
CA SER A 72 -7.18 -8.93 0.26
C SER A 72 -7.89 -7.80 1.01
N SER A 73 -7.15 -7.06 1.86
CA SER A 73 -7.69 -5.94 2.63
C SER A 73 -6.69 -4.79 2.78
N ARG A 74 -7.21 -3.57 2.66
CA ARG A 74 -6.50 -2.32 2.90
C ARG A 74 -7.18 -1.56 4.01
N CYS A 75 -6.43 -1.16 5.04
CA CYS A 75 -6.92 -0.39 6.17
C CYS A 75 -6.22 0.97 6.24
N THR A 76 -6.99 2.04 6.35
CA THR A 76 -6.47 3.41 6.48
C THR A 76 -6.89 3.99 7.82
N CYS A 77 -5.95 4.63 8.50
CA CYS A 77 -6.22 5.36 9.74
C CYS A 77 -6.35 6.85 9.45
N ILE A 78 -7.52 7.45 9.68
CA ILE A 78 -7.74 8.90 9.51
C ILE A 78 -8.49 9.42 10.73
N ASN A 79 -7.96 10.46 11.38
CA ASN A 79 -8.48 11.04 12.61
C ASN A 79 -8.78 9.97 13.67
N ASP A 80 -7.83 9.04 13.84
CA ASP A 80 -7.92 7.89 14.77
C ASP A 80 -9.07 6.90 14.49
N VAL A 81 -9.68 7.01 13.30
CA VAL A 81 -10.68 6.06 12.81
C VAL A 81 -10.05 5.11 11.80
N LEU A 82 -10.07 3.81 12.13
CA LEU A 82 -9.61 2.75 11.24
C LEU A 82 -10.73 2.33 10.29
N THR A 83 -10.51 2.48 8.99
CA THR A 83 -11.43 2.00 7.96
C THR A 83 -10.74 0.95 7.10
N CYS A 84 -11.29 -0.25 7.04
CA CYS A 84 -10.78 -1.35 6.22
C CYS A 84 -11.74 -1.65 5.07
N GLU A 85 -11.19 -1.83 3.89
CA GLU A 85 -11.93 -2.13 2.67
C GLU A 85 -11.34 -3.35 1.96
N TYR A 86 -12.12 -3.91 1.03
CA TYR A 86 -11.65 -4.96 0.14
C TYR A 86 -10.58 -4.40 -0.79
N TYR A 87 -9.48 -5.14 -0.90
CA TYR A 87 -8.34 -4.78 -1.75
C TYR A 87 -7.98 -5.99 -2.61
N HIS A 88 -7.52 -5.75 -3.83
CA HIS A 88 -7.00 -6.79 -4.70
C HIS A 88 -6.09 -6.14 -5.74
N CYS A 89 -5.07 -6.88 -6.18
CA CYS A 89 -4.19 -6.43 -7.24
C CYS A 89 -4.82 -6.63 -8.61
N SER A 90 -4.44 -5.77 -9.56
CA SER A 90 -4.69 -6.01 -10.97
C SER A 90 -4.08 -7.35 -11.41
N GLN A 91 -4.56 -7.92 -12.51
CA GLN A 91 -3.94 -9.08 -13.15
C GLN A 91 -2.50 -8.81 -13.66
N HIS A 92 -2.10 -7.53 -13.75
CA HIS A 92 -0.76 -7.07 -14.14
C HIS A 92 -0.06 -6.33 -12.99
N ALA A 93 -0.31 -6.79 -11.76
CA ALA A 93 0.35 -6.29 -10.57
C ALA A 93 0.63 -7.41 -9.58
N TYR A 94 1.70 -7.24 -8.82
CA TYR A 94 2.08 -8.14 -7.74
C TYR A 94 1.88 -7.50 -6.37
N CYS A 95 1.39 -8.28 -5.42
CA CYS A 95 1.37 -7.93 -4.01
C CYS A 95 2.79 -8.07 -3.44
N GLU A 96 3.49 -6.95 -3.28
CA GLU A 96 4.90 -6.95 -2.88
C GLU A 96 5.15 -5.92 -1.78
N VAL A 97 6.32 -6.02 -1.15
CA VAL A 97 6.82 -5.00 -0.21
C VAL A 97 7.95 -4.23 -0.87
N ARG A 98 7.79 -2.91 -1.03
CA ARG A 98 8.85 -2.01 -1.50
C ARG A 98 9.07 -0.93 -0.45
N ASN A 99 10.32 -0.73 -0.03
CA ASN A 99 10.68 0.21 1.04
C ASN A 99 9.83 0.03 2.32
N ASN A 100 9.64 -1.22 2.74
CA ASN A 100 8.80 -1.61 3.90
C ASN A 100 7.30 -1.30 3.77
N VAL A 101 6.82 -0.93 2.58
CA VAL A 101 5.40 -0.70 2.31
C VAL A 101 4.86 -1.84 1.46
N ARG A 102 3.86 -2.55 1.96
CA ARG A 102 3.12 -3.56 1.18
C ARG A 102 2.02 -2.87 0.38
N MET A 103 2.02 -3.06 -0.93
CA MET A 103 0.97 -2.62 -1.84
C MET A 103 0.97 -3.49 -3.10
N CYS A 104 -0.07 -3.35 -3.92
CA CYS A 104 -0.01 -3.82 -5.29
C CYS A 104 0.89 -2.91 -6.11
N TYR A 105 1.87 -3.49 -6.79
CA TYR A 105 2.76 -2.78 -7.70
C TYR A 105 2.60 -3.35 -9.09
N CYS A 106 2.38 -2.48 -10.08
CA CYS A 106 2.26 -2.91 -11.46
C CYS A 106 3.55 -3.62 -11.94
N ASP A 107 3.35 -4.59 -12.82
CA ASP A 107 4.43 -5.31 -13.49
C ASP A 107 5.27 -4.35 -14.33
N ASN A 108 6.44 -4.84 -14.75
CA ASN A 108 7.23 -4.10 -15.72
C ASN A 108 6.37 -3.80 -16.96
N HIS A 109 6.47 -2.57 -17.46
CA HIS A 109 5.70 -2.07 -18.61
C HIS A 109 4.23 -1.80 -18.36
N PHE A 110 3.82 -1.74 -17.10
CA PHE A 110 2.52 -1.23 -16.71
C PHE A 110 2.70 -0.08 -15.71
N VAL A 111 1.79 0.89 -15.75
CA VAL A 111 1.72 2.02 -14.81
C VAL A 111 0.32 2.15 -14.26
N GLY A 112 0.21 2.68 -13.05
CA GLY A 112 -1.06 2.88 -12.37
C GLY A 112 -0.91 2.76 -10.87
N ASN A 113 -2.01 2.47 -10.19
CA ASN A 113 -2.08 2.40 -8.73
C ASN A 113 -2.02 0.96 -8.18
N GLY A 114 -1.67 -0.02 -9.02
CA GLY A 114 -1.58 -1.44 -8.66
C GLY A 114 -2.91 -2.19 -8.65
N GLN A 115 -4.04 -1.52 -8.39
CA GLN A 115 -5.38 -2.10 -8.59
C GLN A 115 -5.81 -1.96 -10.05
N THR A 116 -5.42 -0.85 -10.68
CA THR A 116 -5.55 -0.60 -12.11
C THR A 116 -4.15 -0.37 -12.66
N CYS A 117 -3.75 -1.20 -13.61
CA CYS A 117 -2.47 -1.12 -14.30
C CYS A 117 -2.73 -1.06 -15.80
N THR A 118 -2.24 -0.02 -16.45
CA THR A 118 -2.35 0.19 -17.89
C THR A 118 -0.98 0.01 -18.53
N SER A 119 -0.93 -0.64 -19.70
CA SER A 119 0.34 -0.86 -20.40
C SER A 119 1.01 0.47 -20.75
N THR A 120 2.32 0.56 -20.50
CA THR A 120 3.19 1.62 -21.02
C THR A 120 3.83 1.23 -22.35
N ARG A 121 3.81 -0.07 -22.69
CA ARG A 121 4.20 -0.55 -24.02
C ARG A 121 2.96 -0.54 -24.90
N GLY A 122 2.96 0.40 -25.84
CA GLY A 122 1.77 0.76 -26.58
C GLY A 122 1.48 -0.14 -27.78
N ASP A 123 0.19 -0.32 -28.07
CA ASP A 123 -0.24 -0.65 -29.42
C ASP A 123 -0.24 0.63 -30.30
N CYS A 124 -0.77 0.53 -31.53
CA CYS A 124 -0.86 1.69 -32.42
C CYS A 124 -1.69 2.84 -31.83
N LEU A 125 -2.71 2.54 -31.02
CA LEU A 125 -3.57 3.54 -30.39
C LEU A 125 -2.81 4.29 -29.29
N ASP A 126 -1.96 3.62 -28.53
CA ASP A 126 -1.12 4.26 -27.53
C ASP A 126 -0.07 5.18 -28.16
N LEU A 127 0.54 4.78 -29.28
CA LEU A 127 1.42 5.65 -30.07
C LEU A 127 0.66 6.89 -30.58
N TYR A 128 -0.57 6.72 -31.04
CA TYR A 128 -1.42 7.81 -31.47
C TYR A 128 -1.76 8.77 -30.31
N ASN A 129 -2.16 8.23 -29.16
CA ASN A 129 -2.49 9.00 -27.96
C ASN A 129 -1.26 9.73 -27.40
N ALA A 130 -0.06 9.17 -27.55
CA ALA A 130 1.22 9.82 -27.24
C ALA A 130 1.59 10.96 -28.21
N GLY A 131 0.78 11.23 -29.23
CA GLY A 131 0.99 12.33 -30.17
C GLY A 131 1.67 11.93 -31.48
N ASN A 132 1.95 10.64 -31.71
CA ASN A 132 2.47 10.19 -32.99
C ASN A 132 1.38 10.26 -34.08
N ARG A 133 1.71 10.83 -35.24
CA ARG A 133 0.80 11.00 -36.39
C ARG A 133 1.34 10.38 -37.67
N ASN A 134 2.52 9.76 -37.61
CA ASN A 134 3.16 9.17 -38.77
C ASN A 134 2.67 7.73 -38.93
N SER A 135 2.01 7.42 -40.04
CA SER A 135 1.74 6.04 -40.41
C SER A 135 3.05 5.31 -40.73
N GLY A 136 3.16 4.04 -40.34
CA GLY A 136 4.40 3.29 -40.52
C GLY A 136 4.43 1.97 -39.77
N VAL A 137 5.54 1.24 -39.90
CA VAL A 137 5.74 -0.02 -39.17
C VAL A 137 6.34 0.28 -37.79
N TYR A 138 5.66 -0.14 -36.73
CA TYR A 138 6.08 0.01 -35.35
C TYR A 138 6.15 -1.34 -34.65
N ASN A 139 7.09 -1.46 -33.72
CA ASN A 139 7.13 -2.59 -32.81
C ASN A 139 6.08 -2.37 -31.72
N ILE A 140 4.99 -3.13 -31.78
CA ILE A 140 3.96 -3.11 -30.74
C ILE A 140 4.18 -4.28 -29.77
N PHE A 141 3.62 -4.13 -28.59
CA PHE A 141 3.62 -5.15 -27.56
C PHE A 141 2.17 -5.41 -27.17
N PRO A 142 1.54 -6.50 -27.65
CA PRO A 142 0.19 -6.81 -27.22
C PRO A 142 0.14 -7.11 -25.73
N THR A 143 -1.00 -6.81 -25.13
CA THR A 143 -1.32 -7.17 -23.74
C THR A 143 -1.24 -8.69 -23.55
N GLY A 144 -0.50 -9.14 -22.54
CA GLY A 144 -0.37 -10.56 -22.19
C GLY A 144 0.79 -11.33 -22.84
N TRP A 145 1.68 -10.66 -23.60
CA TRP A 145 2.90 -11.28 -24.16
C TRP A 145 4.13 -10.99 -23.30
N SER A 146 4.99 -12.01 -23.14
CA SER A 146 5.96 -12.09 -22.05
C SER A 146 7.28 -11.35 -22.25
N ASP A 147 7.61 -10.83 -23.44
CA ASP A 147 8.73 -9.87 -23.68
C ASP A 147 9.06 -9.60 -25.16
N THR A 148 8.35 -10.20 -26.12
CA THR A 148 8.64 -10.01 -27.54
C THR A 148 7.71 -8.99 -28.18
N SER A 149 8.27 -7.91 -28.75
CA SER A 149 7.54 -7.08 -29.71
C SER A 149 7.49 -7.72 -31.08
N PHE A 150 6.49 -7.38 -31.88
CA PHE A 150 6.50 -7.65 -33.31
C PHE A 150 6.16 -6.39 -34.12
N PRO A 151 6.69 -6.29 -35.34
CA PRO A 151 6.38 -5.17 -36.21
C PRO A 151 4.93 -5.28 -36.71
N VAL A 152 4.18 -4.20 -36.58
CA VAL A 152 2.87 -4.01 -37.23
C VAL A 152 2.85 -2.70 -37.97
N TYR A 153 2.03 -2.63 -39.03
CA TYR A 153 1.74 -1.35 -39.66
C TYR A 153 0.66 -0.62 -38.85
N CYS A 154 1.00 0.54 -38.29
CA CYS A 154 0.06 1.45 -37.67
C CYS A 154 -0.36 2.53 -38.67
N ASP A 155 -1.66 2.59 -38.96
CA ASP A 155 -2.24 3.69 -39.72
C ASP A 155 -2.77 4.77 -38.76
N MET A 156 -2.11 5.93 -38.76
CA MET A 156 -2.47 7.07 -37.92
C MET A 156 -3.36 8.10 -38.64
N THR A 157 -3.68 7.86 -39.90
CA THR A 157 -4.33 8.85 -40.80
C THR A 157 -5.80 8.57 -41.05
N THR A 158 -6.25 7.32 -40.92
CA THR A 158 -7.65 6.93 -41.17
C THR A 158 -8.50 6.96 -39.89
N GLU A 159 -9.78 7.32 -40.02
CA GLU A 159 -10.73 7.52 -38.91
C GLU A 159 -11.12 6.23 -38.16
N GLY A 160 -10.45 5.10 -38.42
CA GLY A 160 -10.62 3.82 -37.73
C GLY A 160 -9.51 3.45 -36.74
N ARG A 161 -8.35 4.14 -36.78
CA ARG A 161 -7.19 4.05 -35.83
C ARG A 161 -6.86 2.64 -35.31
N GLY A 162 -7.08 1.63 -36.16
CA GLY A 162 -6.98 0.21 -35.85
C GLY A 162 -5.84 -0.43 -36.62
N TRP A 163 -5.09 -1.29 -35.95
CA TRP A 163 -4.01 -2.11 -36.49
C TRP A 163 -4.42 -2.79 -37.81
N THR A 164 -3.45 -3.11 -38.69
CA THR A 164 -3.66 -4.15 -39.70
C THR A 164 -2.50 -5.13 -39.61
N VAL A 165 -2.77 -6.37 -39.21
CA VAL A 165 -1.78 -7.44 -39.27
C VAL A 165 -1.62 -7.80 -40.75
N ARG A 166 -0.46 -7.49 -41.35
CA ARG A 166 -0.14 -8.00 -42.69
C ARG A 166 0.43 -9.41 -42.54
N PHE A 167 -0.28 -10.39 -43.08
CA PHE A 167 0.26 -11.73 -43.37
C PHE A 167 1.19 -11.68 -44.57
#